data_AF-A0A2G6D200-F1
#
_entry.id   AF-A0A2G6D200-F1
#
_cell.length_a   1.000
_cell.length_b   1.000
_cell.length_c   1.000
_cell.angle_alpha   90.00
_cell.angle_beta   90.00
_cell.angle_gamma   90.00
#
_symmetry.space_group_name_H-M   'P 1'
#
loop_
_entity.id
_entity.type
_entity.pdbx_description
1 polymer ?
#
loop_
_entity_poly.entity_id
_entity_poly.type
_entity_poly.pdbx_seq_one_letter_code
_entity_poly.pdbx_strand_id
1 'polypeptide(L)'
;MAGYRDSRISARLLVVLTCFVLISVFAAVLLHYVDREARRMEAAMMLTVLAQIRETVIVKTAEQRVLNQKEDLKQFVNANPMNWMKQTPLNYSGIIDGSGTADHGNDLAGLPGARWYFDQSKGQLLYKASSLEDLIIDGVPATEDHAILRFRIALHFLDRNKNRQYDENSDKILGLRVQPLQQFEWINLGRTSGQSQQ
;
A
#
# COMPACT_ATOMS: atom_id res chain seq x y z
N MET A 1 0.70 -34.90 62.05
CA MET A 1 -0.07 -33.86 61.33
C MET A 1 0.78 -33.16 60.24
N ALA A 2 1.54 -33.91 59.43
CA ALA A 2 2.38 -33.32 58.36
C ALA A 2 1.81 -33.48 56.94
N GLY A 3 0.94 -34.47 56.69
CA GLY A 3 0.43 -34.79 55.34
C GLY A 3 -0.71 -33.91 54.81
N TYR A 4 -1.32 -33.05 55.64
CA TYR A 4 -2.47 -32.23 55.22
C TYR A 4 -2.09 -30.85 54.65
N ARG A 5 -0.83 -30.43 54.86
CA ARG A 5 -0.32 -29.14 54.35
C ARG A 5 0.19 -29.25 52.90
N ASP A 6 0.67 -30.43 52.51
CA ASP A 6 1.25 -30.70 51.19
C ASP A 6 0.18 -30.80 50.08
N SER A 7 -0.98 -31.43 50.38
CA SER A 7 -2.08 -31.58 49.41
C SER A 7 -2.73 -30.24 49.00
N ARG A 8 -2.74 -29.25 49.90
CA ARG A 8 -3.26 -27.90 49.59
C ARG A 8 -2.31 -27.11 48.70
N ILE A 9 -0.99 -27.34 48.81
CA ILE A 9 0.02 -26.67 47.98
C ILE A 9 0.00 -27.25 46.58
N SER A 10 -0.06 -28.59 46.44
CA SER A 10 -0.16 -29.24 45.13
C SER A 10 -1.46 -28.90 44.38
N ALA A 11 -2.59 -28.81 45.08
CA ALA A 11 -3.86 -28.37 44.48
C ALA A 11 -3.81 -26.91 43.99
N ARG A 12 -3.20 -26.00 44.76
CA ARG A 12 -3.02 -24.59 44.34
C ARG A 12 -2.10 -24.46 43.14
N LEU A 13 -1.00 -25.21 43.11
CA LEU A 13 -0.08 -25.23 41.97
C LEU A 13 -0.76 -25.78 40.71
N LEU A 14 -1.57 -26.82 40.84
CA LEU A 14 -2.34 -27.37 39.71
C LEU A 14 -3.32 -26.34 39.15
N VAL A 15 -4.07 -25.65 40.00
CA VAL A 15 -5.01 -24.59 39.56
C VAL A 15 -4.26 -23.46 38.83
N VAL A 16 -3.14 -22.99 39.38
CA VAL A 16 -2.33 -21.94 38.73
C VAL A 16 -1.80 -22.43 37.39
N LEU A 17 -1.30 -23.67 37.30
CA LEU A 17 -0.83 -24.26 36.06
C LEU A 17 -1.96 -24.36 35.03
N THR A 18 -3.14 -24.82 35.42
CA THR A 18 -4.30 -24.91 34.53
C THR A 18 -4.72 -23.53 34.03
N CYS A 19 -4.80 -22.53 34.91
CA CYS A 19 -5.09 -21.15 34.52
C CYS A 19 -4.05 -20.61 33.53
N PHE A 20 -2.76 -20.86 33.79
CA PHE A 20 -1.68 -20.43 32.90
C PHE A 20 -1.77 -21.07 31.51
N VAL A 21 -2.07 -22.37 31.45
CA VAL A 21 -2.27 -23.08 30.18
C VAL A 21 -3.48 -22.53 29.43
N LEU A 22 -4.61 -22.31 30.11
CA LEU A 22 -5.80 -21.75 29.49
C LEU A 22 -5.57 -20.33 28.94
N ILE A 23 -4.93 -19.47 29.73
CA ILE A 23 -4.59 -18.10 29.30
C ILE A 23 -3.66 -18.14 28.10
N SER A 24 -2.63 -19.00 28.11
CA SER A 24 -1.70 -19.14 26.99
C SER A 24 -2.39 -19.61 25.71
N VAL A 25 -3.33 -20.57 25.81
CA VAL A 25 -4.10 -21.04 24.65
C VAL A 25 -5.00 -19.94 24.10
N PHE A 26 -5.73 -19.21 24.96
CA PHE A 26 -6.56 -18.10 24.51
C PHE A 26 -5.75 -16.96 23.90
N ALA A 27 -4.61 -16.62 24.49
CA ALA A 27 -3.71 -15.62 23.93
C ALA A 27 -3.19 -16.03 22.55
N ALA A 28 -2.76 -17.28 22.37
CA ALA A 28 -2.29 -17.78 21.08
C ALA A 28 -3.37 -17.73 20.00
N VAL A 29 -4.61 -18.15 20.34
CA VAL A 29 -5.74 -18.07 19.41
C VAL A 29 -6.06 -16.61 19.07
N LEU A 30 -6.13 -15.73 20.06
CA LEU A 30 -6.44 -14.32 19.86
C LEU A 30 -5.40 -13.65 18.95
N LEU A 31 -4.10 -13.87 19.21
CA LEU A 31 -3.01 -13.33 18.39
C LEU A 31 -3.15 -13.76 16.92
N HIS A 32 -3.42 -15.04 16.68
CA HIS A 32 -3.61 -15.54 15.32
C HIS A 32 -4.79 -14.86 14.59
N TYR A 33 -5.89 -14.56 15.29
CA TYR A 33 -7.02 -13.82 14.70
C TYR A 33 -6.67 -12.35 14.45
N VAL A 34 -5.99 -11.69 15.39
CA VAL A 34 -5.59 -10.29 15.27
C VAL A 34 -4.64 -10.09 14.09
N ASP A 35 -3.64 -10.97 13.92
CA ASP A 35 -2.70 -10.87 12.80
C ASP A 35 -3.40 -10.96 11.45
N ARG A 36 -4.35 -11.90 11.31
CA ARG A 36 -5.12 -12.05 10.07
C ARG A 36 -5.95 -10.81 9.74
N GLU A 37 -6.60 -10.23 10.73
CA GLU A 37 -7.39 -9.00 10.51
C GLU A 37 -6.49 -7.79 10.26
N ALA A 38 -5.32 -7.71 10.90
CA ALA A 38 -4.32 -6.67 10.62
C ALA A 38 -3.87 -6.67 9.15
N ARG A 39 -3.64 -7.86 8.56
CA ARG A 39 -3.30 -7.99 7.13
C ARG A 39 -4.41 -7.47 6.20
N ARG A 40 -5.67 -7.77 6.52
CA ARG A 40 -6.83 -7.26 5.78
C ARG A 40 -6.98 -5.74 5.90
N MET A 41 -6.73 -5.21 7.10
CA MET A 41 -6.79 -3.78 7.35
C MET A 41 -5.72 -3.02 6.56
N GLU A 42 -4.48 -3.52 6.51
CA GLU A 42 -3.44 -2.95 5.65
C GLU A 42 -3.90 -2.87 4.19
N ALA A 43 -4.43 -4.01 3.71
CA ALA A 43 -5.22 -4.18 2.51
C ALA A 43 -6.12 -2.99 2.16
N ALA A 44 -7.14 -2.85 3.00
CA ALA A 44 -8.20 -1.87 2.85
C ALA A 44 -7.67 -0.43 2.97
N MET A 45 -6.71 -0.17 3.87
CA MET A 45 -6.11 1.15 4.06
C MET A 45 -5.34 1.59 2.80
N MET A 46 -4.52 0.71 2.23
CA MET A 46 -3.79 0.99 1.00
C MET A 46 -4.76 1.35 -0.14
N LEU A 47 -5.79 0.52 -0.36
CA LEU A 47 -6.76 0.74 -1.42
C LEU A 47 -7.59 2.02 -1.21
N THR A 48 -7.90 2.35 0.04
CA THR A 48 -8.58 3.60 0.39
C THR A 48 -7.73 4.82 0.02
N VAL A 49 -6.45 4.81 0.39
CA VAL A 49 -5.52 5.89 0.01
C VAL A 49 -5.37 5.95 -1.51
N LEU A 50 -5.25 4.82 -2.20
CA LEU A 50 -5.17 4.78 -3.65
C LEU A 50 -6.42 5.38 -4.32
N ALA A 51 -7.61 5.14 -3.76
CA ALA A 51 -8.86 5.76 -4.23
C ALA A 51 -8.85 7.28 -4.02
N GLN A 52 -8.42 7.76 -2.85
CA GLN A 52 -8.28 9.19 -2.57
C GLN A 52 -7.28 9.88 -3.52
N ILE A 53 -6.18 9.21 -3.85
CA ILE A 53 -5.21 9.72 -4.84
C ILE A 53 -5.86 9.81 -6.21
N ARG A 54 -6.61 8.80 -6.65
CA ARG A 54 -7.34 8.84 -7.93
C ARG A 54 -8.32 10.00 -7.99
N GLU A 55 -9.09 10.22 -6.92
CA GLU A 55 -10.01 11.36 -6.82
C GLU A 55 -9.26 12.69 -6.91
N THR A 56 -8.16 12.83 -6.19
CA THR A 56 -7.30 14.03 -6.20
C THR A 56 -6.79 14.33 -7.62
N VAL A 57 -6.36 13.30 -8.35
CA VAL A 57 -5.89 13.42 -9.74
C VAL A 57 -7.01 13.85 -10.69
N ILE A 58 -8.23 13.36 -10.49
CA ILE A 58 -9.41 13.78 -11.26
C ILE A 58 -9.75 15.25 -10.97
N VAL A 59 -9.76 15.66 -9.70
CA VAL A 59 -9.98 17.05 -9.29
C VAL A 59 -8.90 17.96 -9.88
N LYS A 60 -7.63 17.55 -9.82
CA LYS A 60 -6.52 18.32 -10.42
C LYS A 60 -6.69 18.47 -11.93
N THR A 61 -7.13 17.42 -12.62
CA THR A 61 -7.46 17.48 -14.04
C THR A 61 -8.59 18.48 -14.32
N ALA A 62 -9.64 18.49 -13.49
CA ALA A 62 -10.76 19.41 -13.64
C ALA A 62 -10.36 20.87 -13.41
N GLU A 63 -9.54 21.15 -12.40
CA GLU A 63 -8.97 22.47 -12.13
C GLU A 63 -8.23 23.02 -13.36
N GLN A 64 -7.32 22.23 -13.93
CA GLN A 64 -6.53 22.60 -15.10
C GLN A 64 -7.39 22.82 -16.36
N ARG A 65 -8.48 22.06 -16.51
CA ARG A 65 -9.44 22.25 -17.60
C ARG A 65 -10.20 23.56 -17.49
N VAL A 66 -10.59 23.96 -16.28
CA VAL A 66 -11.30 25.24 -16.04
C VAL A 66 -10.38 26.42 -16.32
N LEU A 67 -9.09 26.31 -15.99
CA LEU A 67 -8.08 27.33 -16.29
C LEU A 67 -7.69 27.41 -17.79
N ASN A 68 -8.30 26.57 -18.64
CA ASN A 68 -8.01 26.42 -20.07
C ASN A 68 -6.55 26.04 -20.38
N GLN A 69 -5.83 25.49 -19.40
CA GLN A 69 -4.43 25.06 -19.48
C GLN A 69 -4.31 23.60 -19.92
N LYS A 70 -5.05 23.20 -20.97
CA LYS A 70 -5.12 21.78 -21.39
C LYS A 70 -3.77 21.20 -21.85
N GLU A 71 -2.93 22.01 -22.49
CA GLU A 71 -1.58 21.63 -22.91
C GLU A 71 -0.61 21.47 -21.72
N ASP A 72 -0.99 22.02 -20.56
CA ASP A 72 -0.19 22.02 -19.34
C ASP A 72 -0.35 20.75 -18.50
N LEU A 73 -1.24 19.83 -18.90
CA LEU A 73 -1.40 18.55 -18.17
C LEU A 73 -0.15 17.67 -18.23
N LYS A 74 0.68 17.84 -19.28
CA LYS A 74 1.94 17.11 -19.45
C LYS A 74 2.91 17.38 -18.30
N GLN A 75 2.89 18.58 -17.70
CA GLN A 75 3.80 18.94 -16.60
C GLN A 75 3.53 18.14 -15.31
N PHE A 76 2.33 17.58 -15.16
CA PHE A 76 1.94 16.80 -13.98
C PHE A 76 2.20 15.30 -14.14
N VAL A 77 2.68 14.86 -15.30
CA VAL A 77 3.12 13.47 -15.50
C VAL A 77 4.29 13.19 -14.57
N ASN A 78 4.24 12.04 -13.89
CA ASN A 78 5.22 11.63 -12.87
C ASN A 78 5.37 12.58 -11.67
N ALA A 79 4.48 13.56 -11.52
CA ALA A 79 4.48 14.45 -10.36
C ALA A 79 3.90 13.75 -9.11
N ASN A 80 4.26 14.25 -7.94
CA ASN A 80 3.78 13.71 -6.67
C ASN A 80 2.33 14.13 -6.39
N PRO A 81 1.34 13.23 -6.44
CA PRO A 81 -0.05 13.59 -6.22
C PRO A 81 -0.35 13.95 -4.75
N MET A 82 0.52 13.56 -3.81
CA MET A 82 0.37 13.91 -2.39
C MET A 82 0.45 15.44 -2.18
N ASN A 83 1.15 16.15 -3.06
CA ASN A 83 1.25 17.62 -3.02
C ASN A 83 -0.06 18.33 -3.41
N TRP A 84 -1.02 17.61 -3.99
CA TRP A 84 -2.31 18.15 -4.41
C TRP A 84 -3.42 17.82 -3.41
N MET A 85 -3.13 16.97 -2.42
CA MET A 85 -4.09 16.60 -1.39
C MET A 85 -4.19 17.71 -0.34
N LYS A 86 -5.41 18.00 0.12
CA LYS A 86 -5.62 18.95 1.23
C LYS A 86 -4.92 18.51 2.52
N GLN A 87 -4.90 17.20 2.74
CA GLN A 87 -4.22 16.56 3.85
C GLN A 87 -3.57 15.29 3.33
N THR A 88 -2.28 15.10 3.60
CA THR A 88 -1.57 13.88 3.24
C THR A 88 -2.02 12.72 4.13
N PRO A 89 -2.08 11.49 3.60
CA PRO A 89 -2.36 10.30 4.41
C PRO A 89 -1.36 10.14 5.55
N LEU A 90 -1.82 9.67 6.71
CA LEU A 90 -0.96 9.49 7.90
C LEU A 90 0.23 8.55 7.64
N ASN A 91 0.06 7.59 6.74
CA ASN A 91 1.09 6.62 6.36
C ASN A 91 1.93 7.07 5.16
N TYR A 92 1.84 8.34 4.73
CA TYR A 92 2.79 8.91 3.78
C TYR A 92 4.06 9.36 4.49
N SER A 93 5.18 8.76 4.13
CA SER A 93 6.50 8.97 4.77
C SER A 93 7.39 9.94 4.00
N GLY A 94 6.87 10.60 2.97
CA GLY A 94 7.57 11.66 2.24
C GLY A 94 8.26 11.19 0.96
N ILE A 95 9.20 12.01 0.53
CA ILE A 95 9.95 11.86 -0.72
C ILE A 95 11.24 11.09 -0.44
N ILE A 96 11.60 10.18 -1.34
CA ILE A 96 12.89 9.51 -1.38
C ILE A 96 13.58 9.85 -2.71
N ASP A 97 14.89 9.96 -2.65
CA ASP A 97 15.72 10.10 -3.84
C ASP A 97 16.30 8.73 -4.23
N GLY A 98 16.63 8.54 -5.51
CA GLY A 98 17.03 7.25 -6.10
C GLY A 98 18.24 6.55 -5.47
N SER A 99 18.91 7.18 -4.51
CA SER A 99 19.93 6.63 -3.60
C SER A 99 19.35 6.02 -2.31
N GLY A 100 18.03 5.90 -2.19
CA GLY A 100 17.38 5.30 -1.02
C GLY A 100 17.62 6.07 0.26
N THR A 101 17.52 7.40 0.27
CA THR A 101 17.65 8.19 1.50
C THR A 101 16.47 9.11 1.71
N ALA A 102 15.54 8.68 2.55
CA ALA A 102 14.99 9.53 3.59
C ALA A 102 15.65 9.08 4.90
N ASP A 103 16.73 9.76 5.31
CA ASP A 103 17.49 9.56 6.57
C ASP A 103 18.08 8.16 6.90
N HIS A 104 17.77 7.11 6.13
CA HIS A 104 18.28 5.76 6.34
C HIS A 104 18.91 5.24 5.05
N GLY A 105 20.23 5.04 5.08
CA GLY A 105 21.03 4.72 3.91
C GLY A 105 20.50 3.56 3.08
N ASN A 106 20.33 3.82 1.79
CA ASN A 106 20.66 2.96 0.67
C ASN A 106 20.09 1.53 0.73
N ASP A 107 18.78 1.37 0.91
CA ASP A 107 18.00 0.38 0.18
C ASP A 107 16.49 0.57 0.41
N LEU A 108 15.67 0.37 -0.62
CA LEU A 108 14.21 0.32 -0.46
C LEU A 108 13.79 -0.80 0.53
N ALA A 109 14.63 -1.83 0.68
CA ALA A 109 14.50 -2.90 1.65
C ALA A 109 14.54 -2.43 3.12
N GLY A 110 15.22 -1.32 3.44
CA GLY A 110 15.32 -0.79 4.80
C GLY A 110 14.15 0.07 5.27
N LEU A 111 13.28 0.51 4.35
CA LEU A 111 12.17 1.40 4.69
C LEU A 111 11.10 0.71 5.56
N PRO A 112 10.42 1.41 6.47
CA PRO A 112 9.30 0.81 7.20
C PRO A 112 8.14 0.40 6.28
N GLY A 113 7.49 -0.73 6.56
CA GLY A 113 6.32 -1.22 5.83
C GLY A 113 5.02 -0.45 6.13
N ALA A 114 3.93 -0.86 5.47
CA ALA A 114 2.61 -0.24 5.48
C ALA A 114 2.58 1.26 5.12
N ARG A 115 3.54 1.74 4.33
CA ARG A 115 3.77 3.17 4.10
C ARG A 115 3.91 3.54 2.63
N TRP A 116 3.47 4.77 2.33
CA TRP A 116 3.62 5.41 1.03
C TRP A 116 4.87 6.28 1.00
N TYR A 117 5.57 6.25 -0.13
CA TYR A 117 6.74 7.05 -0.43
C TYR A 117 6.62 7.59 -1.85
N PHE A 118 7.28 8.72 -2.14
CA PHE A 118 7.42 9.21 -3.50
C PHE A 118 8.88 9.18 -3.93
N ASP A 119 9.23 8.36 -4.92
CA ASP A 119 10.54 8.33 -5.54
C ASP A 119 10.63 9.49 -6.55
N GLN A 120 11.32 10.56 -6.16
CA GLN A 120 11.48 11.75 -7.00
C GLN A 120 12.36 11.49 -8.22
N SER A 121 13.32 10.57 -8.12
CA SER A 121 14.24 10.26 -9.22
C SER A 121 13.53 9.55 -10.36
N LYS A 122 12.56 8.68 -10.04
CA LYS A 122 11.77 7.93 -11.03
C LYS A 122 10.39 8.55 -11.28
N GLY A 123 9.99 9.51 -10.45
CA GLY A 123 8.66 10.11 -10.44
C GLY A 123 7.56 9.07 -10.22
N GLN A 124 7.79 8.19 -9.24
CA GLN A 124 6.91 7.07 -8.91
C GLN A 124 6.39 7.21 -7.48
N LEU A 125 5.13 6.87 -7.29
CA LEU A 125 4.59 6.63 -5.97
C LEU A 125 4.79 5.14 -5.62
N LEU A 126 5.34 4.90 -4.44
CA LEU A 126 5.67 3.58 -3.93
C LEU A 126 4.84 3.29 -2.69
N TYR A 127 4.26 2.10 -2.62
CA TYR A 127 3.70 1.57 -1.38
C TYR A 127 4.51 0.35 -0.96
N LYS A 128 5.15 0.42 0.22
CA LYS A 128 5.85 -0.72 0.81
C LYS A 128 4.89 -1.46 1.72
N ALA A 129 4.54 -2.68 1.35
CA ALA A 129 3.69 -3.53 2.18
C ALA A 129 4.48 -4.08 3.38
N SER A 130 3.83 -4.21 4.53
CA SER A 130 4.32 -5.01 5.66
C SER A 130 3.79 -6.44 5.63
N SER A 131 2.57 -6.65 5.12
CA SER A 131 1.93 -7.96 5.04
C SER A 131 2.19 -8.60 3.68
N LEU A 132 3.00 -9.67 3.67
CA LEU A 132 3.44 -10.32 2.41
C LEU A 132 2.60 -11.53 2.01
N GLU A 133 2.08 -12.27 2.99
CA GLU A 133 1.43 -13.57 2.80
C GLU A 133 0.26 -13.55 1.81
N ASP A 134 -0.47 -12.42 1.76
CA ASP A 134 -1.66 -12.26 0.95
C ASP A 134 -1.41 -11.40 -0.31
N LEU A 135 -0.18 -10.93 -0.55
CA LEU A 135 0.15 -10.03 -1.64
C LEU A 135 0.82 -10.77 -2.79
N ILE A 136 0.24 -10.67 -3.98
CA ILE A 136 0.82 -11.15 -5.24
C ILE A 136 1.19 -9.94 -6.10
N ILE A 137 2.42 -9.93 -6.64
CA ILE A 137 2.93 -8.91 -7.57
C ILE A 137 3.42 -9.61 -8.83
N ASP A 138 2.91 -9.20 -9.98
CA ASP A 138 3.21 -9.78 -11.30
C ASP A 138 3.07 -11.32 -11.35
N GLY A 139 2.09 -11.85 -10.60
CA GLY A 139 1.79 -13.28 -10.51
C GLY A 139 2.67 -14.06 -9.53
N VAL A 140 3.58 -13.40 -8.82
CA VAL A 140 4.49 -14.02 -7.82
C VAL A 140 4.14 -13.52 -6.42
N PRO A 141 4.14 -14.38 -5.38
CA PRO A 141 4.00 -13.94 -4.00
C PRO A 141 5.07 -12.93 -3.61
N ALA A 142 4.68 -11.86 -2.92
CA ALA A 142 5.61 -10.83 -2.47
C ALA A 142 6.61 -11.38 -1.44
N THR A 143 7.85 -10.92 -1.54
CA THR A 143 8.93 -11.18 -0.59
C THR A 143 9.44 -9.85 0.00
N GLU A 144 10.18 -9.88 1.11
CA GLU A 144 10.68 -8.66 1.76
C GLU A 144 11.43 -7.73 0.80
N ASP A 145 12.20 -8.32 -0.13
CA ASP A 145 12.99 -7.58 -1.12
C ASP A 145 12.13 -6.94 -2.24
N HIS A 146 10.91 -7.43 -2.46
CA HIS A 146 10.07 -7.06 -3.60
C HIS A 146 8.64 -6.64 -3.22
N ALA A 147 8.36 -6.39 -1.95
CA ALA A 147 7.05 -6.00 -1.40
C ALA A 147 6.65 -4.53 -1.70
N ILE A 148 6.98 -4.03 -2.88
CA ILE A 148 6.82 -2.63 -3.25
C ILE A 148 5.93 -2.52 -4.46
N LEU A 149 4.76 -1.93 -4.25
CA LEU A 149 3.80 -1.61 -5.29
C LEU A 149 4.11 -0.24 -5.87
N ARG A 150 4.24 -0.18 -7.19
CA ARG A 150 4.65 1.03 -7.90
C ARG A 150 3.52 1.61 -8.71
N PHE A 151 3.36 2.92 -8.60
CA PHE A 151 2.37 3.70 -9.32
C PHE A 151 3.02 4.94 -9.91
N ARG A 152 2.40 5.50 -10.95
CA ARG A 152 2.77 6.81 -11.48
C ARG A 152 1.55 7.59 -11.92
N ILE A 153 1.70 8.91 -12.00
CA ILE A 153 0.73 9.75 -12.71
C ILE A 153 1.07 9.72 -14.19
N ALA A 154 0.11 9.28 -15.01
CA ALA A 154 0.24 9.21 -16.45
C ALA A 154 -0.88 9.98 -17.14
N LEU A 155 -0.65 10.36 -18.40
CA LEU A 155 -1.72 10.90 -19.24
C LEU A 155 -2.78 9.82 -19.46
N HIS A 156 -4.04 10.23 -19.34
CA HIS A 156 -5.19 9.53 -19.85
C HIS A 156 -5.54 10.18 -21.18
N PHE A 157 -5.51 9.43 -22.27
CA PHE A 157 -5.76 9.93 -23.61
C PHE A 157 -6.63 8.95 -24.40
N LEU A 158 -7.34 9.47 -25.39
CA LEU A 158 -8.05 8.67 -26.37
C LEU A 158 -7.04 8.29 -27.46
N ASP A 159 -6.57 7.06 -27.39
CA ASP A 159 -5.68 6.45 -28.37
C ASP A 159 -6.44 6.14 -29.67
N ARG A 160 -6.24 6.98 -30.70
CA ARG A 160 -6.91 6.82 -31.99
C ARG A 160 -6.18 5.86 -32.92
N ASN A 161 -4.86 5.81 -32.81
CA ASN A 161 -3.99 5.02 -33.67
C ASN A 161 -3.77 3.58 -33.12
N LYS A 162 -4.23 3.30 -31.89
CA LYS A 162 -4.16 2.04 -31.15
C LYS A 162 -2.74 1.58 -30.80
N ASN A 163 -1.78 2.49 -30.71
CA ASN A 163 -0.38 2.16 -30.40
C ASN A 163 -0.06 2.16 -28.89
N ARG A 164 -1.04 2.52 -28.04
CA ARG A 164 -0.95 2.63 -26.58
C ARG A 164 0.08 3.64 -26.06
N GLN A 165 0.55 4.53 -26.92
CA GLN A 165 1.47 5.61 -26.62
C GLN A 165 0.82 6.92 -27.01
N TYR A 166 0.98 7.95 -26.18
CA TYR A 166 0.41 9.24 -26.53
C TYR A 166 1.15 9.82 -27.74
N ASP A 167 0.43 10.03 -28.84
CA ASP A 167 0.87 10.79 -30.00
C ASP A 167 0.11 12.12 -30.08
N GLU A 168 0.84 13.22 -29.99
CA GLU A 168 0.29 14.57 -30.02
C GLU A 168 -0.47 14.91 -31.30
N ASN A 169 -0.12 14.29 -32.43
CA ASN A 169 -0.75 14.57 -33.72
C ASN A 169 -2.05 13.79 -33.95
N SER A 170 -2.23 12.67 -33.25
CA SER A 170 -3.35 11.75 -33.49
C SER A 170 -4.25 11.53 -32.29
N ASP A 171 -3.76 11.69 -31.07
CA ASP A 171 -4.50 11.39 -29.84
C ASP A 171 -5.04 12.64 -29.15
N LYS A 172 -6.06 12.42 -28.32
CA LYS A 172 -6.67 13.49 -27.52
C LYS A 172 -6.45 13.27 -26.05
N ILE A 173 -5.82 14.24 -25.37
CA ILE A 173 -5.69 14.21 -23.91
C ILE A 173 -7.07 14.31 -23.26
N LEU A 174 -7.40 13.29 -22.45
CA LEU A 174 -8.59 13.24 -21.62
C LEU A 174 -8.29 13.70 -20.19
N GLY A 175 -7.08 13.51 -19.67
CA GLY A 175 -6.76 13.95 -18.31
C GLY A 175 -5.51 13.29 -17.76
N LEU A 176 -5.45 13.21 -16.44
CA LEU A 176 -4.46 12.43 -15.71
C LEU A 176 -5.10 11.17 -15.13
N ARG A 177 -4.30 10.13 -14.94
CA ARG A 177 -4.70 8.90 -14.22
C ARG A 177 -3.56 8.38 -13.36
N VAL A 178 -3.93 7.70 -12.27
CA VAL A 178 -2.99 6.88 -11.51
C VAL A 178 -2.84 5.54 -12.23
N GLN A 179 -1.65 5.24 -12.70
CA GLN A 179 -1.33 4.01 -13.42
C GLN A 179 -0.47 3.10 -12.52
N PRO A 180 -0.88 1.85 -12.23
CA PRO A 180 0.01 0.86 -11.63
C PRO A 180 1.08 0.46 -12.66
N LEU A 181 2.32 0.31 -12.20
CA LEU A 181 3.45 -0.13 -13.03
C LEU A 181 3.63 -1.65 -13.04
N GLN A 182 2.96 -2.33 -12.12
CA GLN A 182 2.98 -3.77 -11.92
C GLN A 182 1.55 -4.25 -11.73
N GLN A 183 1.26 -5.51 -12.06
CA GLN A 183 0.01 -6.14 -11.68
C GLN A 183 0.11 -6.54 -10.20
N PHE A 184 -0.96 -6.35 -9.44
CA PHE A 184 -0.99 -6.81 -8.06
C PHE A 184 -2.39 -7.29 -7.65
N GLU A 185 -2.41 -8.20 -6.68
CA GLU A 185 -3.63 -8.76 -6.10
C GLU A 185 -3.43 -9.02 -4.61
N TRP A 186 -4.46 -8.70 -3.82
CA TRP A 186 -4.55 -9.07 -2.42
C TRP A 186 -5.53 -10.25 -2.26
N ILE A 187 -5.00 -11.44 -1.95
CA ILE A 187 -5.79 -12.69 -1.88
C ILE A 187 -6.91 -12.58 -0.83
N ASN A 188 -6.64 -11.88 0.27
CA ASN A 188 -7.54 -11.77 1.41
C ASN A 188 -8.74 -10.82 1.23
N LEU A 189 -8.75 -10.02 0.16
CA LEU A 189 -9.82 -9.06 -0.16
C LEU A 189 -10.72 -9.50 -1.34
N GLY A 190 -10.51 -10.72 -1.86
CA GLY A 190 -11.06 -11.12 -3.16
C GLY A 190 -10.34 -10.40 -4.30
N ARG A 191 -10.58 -10.80 -5.56
CA ARG A 191 -9.82 -10.34 -6.74
C ARG A 191 -9.96 -8.80 -6.94
N THR A 192 -9.16 -8.01 -6.24
CA THR A 192 -9.04 -6.56 -6.42
C THR A 192 -8.07 -6.33 -7.56
N SER A 193 -8.56 -6.48 -8.79
CA SER A 193 -7.73 -6.31 -9.97
C SER A 193 -7.26 -4.86 -10.08
N GLY A 194 -5.99 -4.62 -9.78
CA GLY A 194 -5.19 -3.53 -10.35
C GLY A 194 -4.96 -3.74 -11.86
N GLN A 195 -5.97 -4.25 -12.58
CA GLN A 195 -5.89 -4.37 -14.02
C GLN A 195 -5.81 -2.96 -14.59
N SER A 196 -4.70 -2.69 -15.26
CA SER A 196 -4.62 -1.73 -16.34
C SER A 196 -5.81 -1.99 -17.27
N GLN A 197 -6.90 -1.25 -17.07
CA GLN A 197 -7.98 -1.19 -18.04
C GLN A 197 -7.33 -0.79 -19.37
N GLN A 198 -7.47 -1.73 -20.30
CA GLN A 198 -7.03 -1.66 -21.69
C GLN A 198 -7.75 -0.53 -22.42
#